data_AF-X1MEI7-F1
#
_entry.id   AF-X1MEI7-F1
#
_cell.length_a   1.000
_cell.length_b   1.000
_cell.length_c   1.000
_cell.angle_alpha   90.00
_cell.angle_beta   90.00
_cell.angle_gamma   90.00
#
_symmetry.space_group_name_H-M   'P 1'
#
loop_
_entity.id
_entity.type
_entity.pdbx_description
1 polymer ?
#
loop_
_entity_poly.entity_id
_entity_poly.type
_entity_poly.pdbx_seq_one_letter_code
_entity_poly.pdbx_strand_id
1 'polypeptide(L)'
;MNKFLISLIGLIAFYSISWAENDTTKTEILNQPMVRTIIIKEVVIPKDPLLAGLLSAQMPGIGQMYCGKWLKGGLFLISTAVLYGIANECAQEADNMSLTEEEREQKAATAIGVFLVGLGVHCWNIFDAHKTAQVHNIKMMGLGTGMNQ
;
A
#
# COMPACT_ATOMS: atom_id res chain seq x y z
N MET A 1 5.07 -8.07 28.48
CA MET A 1 4.08 -7.53 27.52
C MET A 1 3.52 -8.70 26.73
N ASN A 2 2.24 -9.04 26.91
CA ASN A 2 1.69 -10.32 26.42
C ASN A 2 1.67 -10.36 24.89
N LYS A 3 2.25 -11.43 24.30
CA LYS A 3 2.30 -11.69 22.85
C LYS A 3 0.92 -11.61 22.19
N PHE A 4 -0.14 -11.91 22.95
CA PHE A 4 -1.54 -11.80 22.54
C PHE A 4 -2.00 -10.35 22.27
N LEU A 5 -1.48 -9.37 23.03
CA LEU A 5 -1.83 -7.96 22.89
C LEU A 5 -1.28 -7.37 21.59
N ILE A 6 -0.06 -7.78 21.20
CA ILE A 6 0.58 -7.32 19.96
C ILE A 6 -0.16 -7.90 18.74
N SER A 7 -0.58 -9.17 18.79
CA SER A 7 -1.36 -9.79 17.72
C SER A 7 -2.75 -9.16 17.55
N LEU A 8 -3.39 -8.74 18.65
CA LEU A 8 -4.70 -8.10 18.61
C LEU A 8 -4.63 -6.68 18.04
N ILE A 9 -3.58 -5.92 18.39
CA ILE A 9 -3.33 -4.58 17.83
C ILE A 9 -3.07 -4.66 16.32
N GLY A 10 -2.30 -5.67 15.87
CA GLY A 10 -2.06 -5.90 14.45
C GLY A 10 -3.34 -6.23 13.67
N LEU A 11 -4.26 -7.01 14.25
CA LEU A 11 -5.51 -7.41 13.60
C LEU A 11 -6.54 -6.27 13.55
N ILE A 12 -6.59 -5.42 14.57
CA ILE A 12 -7.41 -4.21 14.60
C ILE A 12 -6.89 -3.19 13.58
N ALA A 13 -5.57 -2.99 13.50
CA ALA A 13 -4.97 -2.13 12.48
C ALA A 13 -5.25 -2.62 11.05
N PHE A 14 -5.25 -3.94 10.82
CA PHE A 14 -5.57 -4.55 9.53
C PHE A 14 -7.05 -4.34 9.13
N TYR A 15 -7.98 -4.42 10.10
CA TYR A 15 -9.40 -4.16 9.86
C TYR A 15 -9.72 -2.70 9.58
N SER A 16 -9.04 -1.75 10.24
CA SER A 16 -9.23 -0.31 10.00
C SER A 16 -8.77 0.13 8.60
N ILE A 17 -7.78 -0.56 8.02
CA ILE A 17 -7.26 -0.25 6.67
C ILE A 17 -8.27 -0.64 5.58
N SER A 18 -9.12 -1.64 5.82
CA SER A 18 -10.14 -2.06 4.84
C SER A 18 -11.33 -1.10 4.71
N TRP A 19 -11.51 -0.14 5.62
CA TRP A 19 -12.67 0.78 5.64
C TRP A 19 -12.32 2.25 5.39
N ALA A 20 -11.04 2.60 5.24
CA ALA A 20 -10.62 3.97 4.92
C ALA A 20 -10.71 4.24 3.40
N GLU A 21 -11.88 3.99 2.82
CA GLU A 21 -12.30 4.49 1.51
C GLU A 21 -13.44 5.48 1.78
N ASN A 22 -13.10 6.75 2.03
CA ASN A 22 -14.09 7.80 1.98
C ASN A 22 -13.52 9.06 1.33
N ASP A 23 -14.17 9.41 0.23
CA ASP A 23 -13.91 10.53 -0.68
C ASP A 23 -13.78 11.87 0.05
N THR A 24 -12.59 12.46 -0.02
CA THR A 24 -12.40 13.90 0.28
C THR A 24 -12.59 14.71 -1.01
N THR A 25 -13.79 14.72 -1.57
CA THR A 25 -14.19 15.71 -2.59
C THR A 25 -15.69 15.97 -2.54
N LYS A 26 -16.15 16.70 -1.52
CA LYS A 26 -17.38 17.49 -1.59
C LYS A 26 -17.18 18.79 -0.82
N THR A 27 -16.53 19.76 -1.46
CA THR A 27 -16.68 21.16 -1.12
C THR A 27 -17.85 21.74 -1.90
N GLU A 28 -18.74 22.35 -1.12
CA GLU A 28 -19.87 23.23 -1.44
C GLU A 28 -19.90 23.81 -2.87
N ILE A 29 -21.03 23.66 -3.55
CA ILE A 29 -21.44 24.60 -4.60
C ILE A 29 -22.85 25.10 -4.26
N LEU A 30 -22.88 26.19 -3.51
CA LEU A 30 -24.05 27.07 -3.39
C LEU A 30 -23.79 28.29 -4.26
N ASN A 31 -24.71 28.56 -5.19
CA ASN A 31 -24.88 29.81 -5.96
C ASN A 31 -23.68 30.32 -6.78
N GLN A 32 -23.61 29.97 -8.07
CA GLN A 32 -22.95 30.85 -9.06
C GLN A 32 -23.76 31.01 -10.36
N PRO A 33 -23.80 32.23 -10.94
CA PRO A 33 -24.51 32.55 -12.18
C PRO A 33 -23.93 31.79 -13.38
N MET A 34 -24.73 31.60 -14.45
CA MET A 34 -24.31 30.90 -15.68
C MET A 34 -23.07 31.55 -16.30
N VAL A 35 -21.90 30.97 -16.01
CA VAL A 35 -20.62 31.26 -16.67
C VAL A 35 -20.51 30.38 -17.91
N ARG A 36 -20.22 31.00 -19.05
CA ARG A 36 -19.94 30.34 -20.33
C ARG A 36 -18.82 29.32 -20.12
N THR A 37 -19.17 28.03 -20.04
CA THR A 37 -18.20 26.98 -19.73
C THR A 37 -17.38 26.71 -20.99
N ILE A 38 -16.15 27.24 -21.04
CA ILE A 38 -15.14 26.74 -21.96
C ILE A 38 -14.92 25.29 -21.54
N ILE A 39 -15.43 24.33 -22.31
CA ILE A 39 -15.15 22.91 -22.08
C ILE A 39 -13.70 22.68 -22.47
N ILE A 40 -12.79 22.96 -21.55
CA ILE A 40 -11.43 22.44 -21.61
C ILE A 40 -11.59 20.94 -21.36
N LYS A 41 -11.66 20.17 -22.44
CA LYS A 41 -11.53 18.72 -22.35
C LYS A 41 -10.12 18.44 -21.84
N GLU A 42 -10.00 18.18 -20.54
CA GLU A 42 -8.74 17.74 -19.97
C GLU A 42 -8.35 16.43 -20.67
N VAL A 43 -7.23 16.44 -21.37
CA VAL A 43 -6.72 15.24 -22.05
C VAL A 43 -6.22 14.31 -20.97
N VAL A 44 -7.04 13.33 -20.59
CA VAL A 44 -6.66 12.34 -19.60
C VAL A 44 -5.85 11.23 -20.26
N ILE A 45 -4.56 11.17 -19.93
CA ILE A 45 -3.67 10.09 -20.38
C ILE A 45 -3.80 8.91 -19.40
N PRO A 46 -4.22 7.72 -19.86
CA PRO A 46 -4.33 6.55 -18.99
C PRO A 46 -2.95 6.12 -18.48
N LYS A 47 -2.91 5.63 -17.24
CA LYS A 47 -1.73 5.09 -16.56
C LYS A 47 -1.44 3.66 -17.04
N ASP A 48 -0.18 3.30 -17.21
CA ASP A 48 0.18 1.92 -17.59
C ASP A 48 0.20 0.99 -16.36
N PRO A 49 -0.66 -0.05 -16.31
CA PRO A 49 -0.68 -1.02 -15.21
C PRO A 49 0.61 -1.82 -15.03
N LEU A 50 1.32 -2.14 -16.12
CA LEU A 50 2.57 -2.87 -16.05
C LEU A 50 3.67 -1.99 -15.46
N LEU A 51 3.71 -0.72 -15.83
CA LEU A 51 4.63 0.25 -15.23
C LEU A 51 4.35 0.41 -13.73
N ALA A 52 3.08 0.51 -13.33
CA ALA A 52 2.71 0.58 -11.92
C ALA A 52 3.18 -0.67 -11.15
N GLY A 53 2.98 -1.86 -11.72
CA GLY A 53 3.49 -3.11 -11.17
C GLY A 53 5.01 -3.14 -11.05
N LEU A 54 5.74 -2.74 -12.10
CA LEU A 54 7.20 -2.70 -12.13
C LEU A 54 7.77 -1.72 -11.10
N LEU A 55 7.18 -0.54 -10.97
CA LEU A 55 7.55 0.44 -9.94
C LEU A 55 7.37 -0.15 -8.53
N SER A 56 6.26 -0.85 -8.30
CA SER A 56 6.00 -1.55 -7.04
C SER A 56 6.90 -2.76 -6.79
N ALA A 57 7.45 -3.36 -7.85
CA ALA A 57 8.43 -4.43 -7.74
C ALA A 57 9.79 -3.89 -7.30
N GLN A 58 10.21 -2.74 -7.84
CA GLN A 58 11.44 -2.06 -7.45
C GLN A 58 11.40 -1.57 -6.00
N MET A 59 10.29 -0.96 -5.59
CA MET A 59 10.10 -0.50 -4.22
C MET A 59 8.62 -0.56 -3.84
N PRO A 60 8.28 -1.16 -2.68
CA PRO A 60 6.91 -1.40 -2.32
C PRO A 60 6.14 -0.09 -2.16
N GLY A 61 4.91 -0.03 -2.68
CA GLY A 61 4.03 1.14 -2.61
C GLY A 61 4.19 2.20 -3.71
N ILE A 62 5.28 2.22 -4.49
CA ILE A 62 5.47 3.26 -5.52
C ILE A 62 4.41 3.18 -6.63
N GLY A 63 4.01 1.98 -7.06
CA GLY A 63 3.00 1.83 -8.11
C GLY A 63 1.64 2.43 -7.73
N GLN A 64 1.27 2.36 -6.45
CA GLN A 64 0.07 2.99 -5.93
C GLN A 64 0.22 4.52 -5.88
N MET A 65 1.39 5.03 -5.48
CA MET A 65 1.68 6.48 -5.50
C MET A 65 1.66 7.05 -6.92
N TYR A 66 2.16 6.29 -7.91
CA TYR A 66 2.08 6.64 -9.33
C TYR A 66 0.63 6.85 -9.82
N CYS A 67 -0.32 6.10 -9.25
CA CYS A 67 -1.76 6.24 -9.51
C CYS A 67 -2.45 7.30 -8.63
N GLY A 68 -1.69 8.09 -7.86
CA GLY A 68 -2.20 9.12 -6.93
C GLY A 68 -2.72 8.57 -5.59
N LYS A 69 -2.55 7.27 -5.31
CA LYS A 69 -3.01 6.62 -4.07
C LYS A 69 -1.89 6.61 -3.02
N TRP A 70 -1.53 7.81 -2.56
CA TRP A 70 -0.41 8.05 -1.63
C TRP A 70 -0.51 7.27 -0.32
N LEU A 71 -1.69 7.27 0.32
CA LEU A 71 -1.88 6.57 1.60
C LEU A 71 -1.64 5.06 1.45
N LYS A 72 -2.21 4.46 0.40
CA LYS A 72 -2.07 3.03 0.11
C LYS A 72 -0.62 2.67 -0.19
N GLY A 73 0.05 3.49 -1.01
CA GLY A 73 1.47 3.32 -1.29
C GLY A 73 2.34 3.46 -0.04
N GLY A 74 2.09 4.47 0.78
CA GLY A 74 2.82 4.69 2.03
C GLY A 74 2.67 3.53 3.00
N LEU A 75 1.47 2.96 3.12
CA LEU A 75 1.22 1.77 3.95
C LEU A 75 2.03 0.56 3.48
N PHE A 76 2.08 0.28 2.17
CA PHE A 76 2.90 -0.81 1.65
C PHE A 76 4.39 -0.57 1.91
N LEU A 77 4.87 0.66 1.67
CA LEU A 77 6.26 1.02 1.89
C LEU A 77 6.69 0.81 3.36
N ILE A 78 5.95 1.42 4.29
CA ILE A 78 6.24 1.35 5.73
C ILE A 78 6.11 -0.09 6.24
N SER A 79 5.03 -0.79 5.88
CA SER A 79 4.80 -2.16 6.35
C SER A 79 5.92 -3.10 5.90
N THR A 80 6.35 -2.99 4.65
CA THR A 80 7.42 -3.86 4.12
C THR A 80 8.77 -3.51 4.74
N ALA A 81 9.06 -2.22 4.94
CA ALA A 81 10.27 -1.75 5.62
C ALA A 81 10.34 -2.26 7.07
N VAL A 82 9.23 -2.22 7.82
CA VAL A 82 9.15 -2.74 9.19
C VAL A 82 9.39 -4.24 9.22
N LEU A 83 8.77 -5.01 8.32
CA LEU A 83 8.95 -6.46 8.25
C LEU A 83 10.42 -6.82 7.99
N TYR A 84 11.06 -6.17 7.01
CA TYR A 84 12.48 -6.42 6.73
C TYR A 84 13.41 -5.92 7.85
N GLY A 85 13.07 -4.83 8.52
CA GLY A 85 13.77 -4.37 9.71
C GLY A 85 13.76 -5.41 10.83
N ILE A 86 12.57 -5.92 11.18
CA ILE A 86 12.41 -6.97 12.21
C ILE A 86 13.14 -8.25 11.80
N ALA A 87 13.05 -8.66 10.52
CA ALA A 87 13.75 -9.83 10.03
C ALA A 87 15.27 -9.68 10.17
N ASN A 88 15.82 -8.52 9.81
CA ASN A 88 17.24 -8.22 9.93
C ASN A 88 17.71 -8.16 11.40
N GLU A 89 16.95 -7.51 12.28
CA GLU A 89 17.25 -7.49 13.71
C GLU A 89 17.25 -8.90 14.31
N CYS A 90 16.25 -9.73 13.97
CA CYS A 90 16.21 -11.13 14.42
C CYS A 90 17.36 -11.97 13.86
N ALA A 91 17.77 -11.73 12.61
CA ALA A 91 18.91 -12.42 12.01
C ALA A 91 20.23 -12.05 12.70
N GLN A 92 20.45 -10.76 13.00
CA GLN A 92 21.64 -10.32 13.72
C GLN A 92 21.69 -10.88 15.14
N GLU A 93 20.55 -10.93 15.84
CA GLU A 93 20.48 -11.51 17.18
C GLU A 93 20.76 -13.02 17.15
N ALA A 94 20.40 -13.74 16.08
CA ALA A 94 20.69 -15.17 15.96
C ALA A 94 22.20 -15.48 15.87
N ASP A 95 23.01 -14.52 15.43
CA ASP A 95 24.48 -14.63 15.39
C ASP A 95 25.15 -14.28 16.72
N ASN A 96 24.38 -13.86 17.73
CA ASN A 96 24.91 -13.48 19.03
C ASN A 96 25.32 -14.72 19.85
N MET A 97 26.64 -14.89 20.05
CA MET A 97 27.22 -16.00 20.82
C MET A 97 26.90 -15.97 22.32
N SER A 98 26.32 -14.88 22.84
CA SER A 98 25.90 -14.82 24.25
C SER A 98 24.58 -15.54 24.53
N LEU A 99 23.82 -15.89 23.49
CA LEU A 99 22.55 -16.58 23.62
C LEU A 99 22.72 -18.10 23.66
N THR A 100 21.73 -18.79 24.22
CA THR A 100 21.66 -20.24 24.16
C THR A 100 21.34 -20.72 22.73
N GLU A 101 21.72 -21.95 22.38
CA GLU A 101 21.44 -22.49 21.04
C GLU A 101 19.93 -22.50 20.71
N GLU A 102 19.08 -22.82 21.69
CA GLU A 102 17.61 -22.77 21.52
C GLU A 102 17.11 -21.35 21.18
N GLU A 103 17.62 -20.33 21.87
CA GLU A 103 17.27 -18.93 21.58
C GLU A 103 17.73 -18.51 20.19
N ARG A 104 18.95 -18.90 19.78
CA ARG A 104 19.50 -18.60 18.46
C ARG A 104 18.66 -19.23 17.35
N GLU A 105 18.30 -20.51 17.48
CA GLU A 105 17.42 -21.19 16.55
C GLU A 105 16.05 -20.51 16.46
N GLN A 106 15.47 -20.11 17.61
CA GLN A 106 14.21 -19.39 17.64
C GLN A 106 14.29 -18.04 16.92
N LYS A 107 15.38 -17.28 17.10
CA LYS A 107 15.61 -15.99 16.45
C LYS A 107 15.80 -16.16 14.94
N ALA A 108 16.58 -17.14 14.51
CA ALA A 108 16.77 -17.47 13.10
C ALA A 108 15.45 -17.88 12.43
N ALA A 109 14.67 -18.76 13.07
CA ALA A 109 13.35 -19.16 12.57
C ALA A 109 12.40 -17.96 12.46
N THR A 110 12.42 -17.06 13.45
CA THR A 110 11.63 -15.82 13.42
C THR A 110 12.06 -14.91 12.28
N ALA A 111 13.36 -14.72 12.08
CA ALA A 111 13.91 -13.90 11.00
C ALA A 111 13.45 -14.40 9.63
N ILE A 112 13.59 -15.71 9.38
CA ILE A 112 13.15 -16.36 8.14
C ILE A 112 11.65 -16.22 7.96
N GLY A 113 10.85 -16.50 9.00
CA GLY A 113 9.40 -16.39 8.96
C GLY A 113 8.93 -14.97 8.60
N VAL A 114 9.46 -13.96 9.28
CA VAL A 114 9.10 -12.55 9.03
C VAL A 114 9.57 -12.10 7.64
N PHE A 115 10.76 -12.52 7.21
CA PHE A 115 11.27 -12.23 5.86
C PHE A 115 10.35 -12.78 4.77
N LEU A 116 9.90 -14.04 4.90
CA LEU A 116 8.97 -14.67 3.96
C LEU A 116 7.60 -13.96 3.93
N VAL A 117 7.10 -13.51 5.08
CA VAL A 117 5.90 -12.67 5.14
C VAL A 117 6.13 -11.35 4.41
N GLY A 118 7.27 -10.70 4.63
CA GLY A 118 7.67 -9.48 3.91
C GLY A 118 7.69 -9.67 2.40
N LEU A 119 8.28 -10.76 1.90
CA LEU A 119 8.24 -11.14 0.49
C LEU A 119 6.81 -11.36 -0.02
N GLY A 120 5.96 -12.04 0.76
CA GLY A 120 4.56 -12.23 0.41
C GLY A 120 3.81 -10.91 0.24
N VAL A 121 4.00 -9.98 1.18
CA VAL A 121 3.42 -8.62 1.13
C VAL A 121 3.96 -7.84 -0.07
N HIS A 122 5.26 -7.94 -0.36
CA HIS A 122 5.89 -7.27 -1.51
C HIS A 122 5.34 -7.80 -2.84
N CYS A 123 5.19 -9.11 -2.98
CA CYS A 123 4.56 -9.72 -4.16
C CYS A 123 3.11 -9.26 -4.31
N TRP A 124 2.33 -9.28 -3.23
CA TRP A 124 0.95 -8.79 -3.24
C TRP A 124 0.85 -7.32 -3.67
N ASN A 125 1.76 -6.48 -3.19
CA ASN A 125 1.85 -5.07 -3.55
C ASN A 125 2.01 -4.84 -5.07
N ILE A 126 2.73 -5.72 -5.78
CA ILE A 126 2.90 -5.63 -7.25
C ILE A 126 1.56 -5.83 -7.97
N PHE A 127 0.83 -6.89 -7.62
CA PHE A 127 -0.48 -7.17 -8.20
C PHE A 127 -1.50 -6.10 -7.85
N ASP A 128 -1.44 -5.60 -6.61
CA ASP A 128 -2.30 -4.53 -6.15
C ASP A 128 -2.04 -3.21 -6.90
N ALA A 129 -0.78 -2.87 -7.20
CA ALA A 129 -0.43 -1.70 -7.99
C ALA A 129 -0.97 -1.79 -9.42
N HIS A 130 -0.84 -2.96 -10.05
CA HIS A 130 -1.41 -3.21 -11.38
C HIS A 130 -2.93 -2.99 -11.38
N LYS A 131 -3.66 -3.58 -10.42
CA LYS A 131 -5.10 -3.37 -10.29
C LYS A 131 -5.46 -1.92 -9.99
N THR A 132 -4.67 -1.23 -9.16
CA THR A 132 -4.88 0.18 -8.81
C THR A 132 -4.79 1.07 -10.05
N ALA A 133 -3.86 0.81 -10.96
CA ALA A 133 -3.77 1.52 -12.24
C ALA A 133 -4.99 1.27 -13.15
N GLN A 134 -5.47 0.02 -13.23
CA GLN A 134 -6.68 -0.31 -14.01
C GLN A 134 -7.91 0.43 -13.49
N VAL A 135 -8.13 0.41 -12.17
CA VAL A 135 -9.25 1.11 -11.52
C VAL A 135 -9.12 2.62 -11.72
N HIS A 136 -7.92 3.18 -11.60
CA HIS A 136 -7.66 4.59 -11.87
C HIS A 136 -8.09 4.97 -13.30
N ASN A 137 -7.68 4.19 -14.30
CA ASN A 137 -8.05 4.44 -15.70
C ASN A 137 -9.55 4.35 -15.94
N ILE A 138 -10.22 3.35 -15.35
CA ILE A 138 -11.68 3.21 -15.46
C ILE A 138 -12.39 4.44 -14.88
N LYS A 139 -11.96 4.91 -13.69
CA LYS A 139 -12.53 6.12 -13.06
C LYS A 139 -12.33 7.34 -13.95
N MET A 140 -11.15 7.51 -14.52
CA MET A 140 -10.85 8.63 -15.41
C MET A 140 -11.66 8.60 -16.72
N MET A 141 -11.88 7.42 -17.30
CA MET A 141 -12.72 7.28 -18.50
C MET A 141 -14.20 7.59 -18.22
N GLY A 142 -14.73 7.15 -17.07
CA GLY A 142 -16.11 7.46 -16.66
C GLY A 142 -16.35 8.94 -16.38
N LEU A 143 -15.36 9.64 -15.82
CA LEU A 143 -15.42 11.10 -15.64
C LEU A 143 -15.40 11.85 -16.99
N GLY A 144 -14.67 11.32 -17.98
CA GLY A 144 -14.61 11.89 -19.33
C GLY A 144 -15.89 11.72 -20.17
N THR A 145 -16.77 10.78 -19.81
CA THR A 145 -18.03 10.52 -20.53
C THR A 145 -19.27 11.18 -19.92
N GLY A 146 -19.14 11.88 -18.78
CA GLY A 146 -20.26 12.57 -18.13
C GLY A 146 -21.30 11.63 -17.52
N MET A 147 -20.99 10.34 -17.36
CA MET A 147 -21.84 9.38 -16.69
C MET A 147 -21.58 9.43 -15.18
N ASN A 148 -22.30 10.33 -14.50
CA ASN A 148 -22.38 10.31 -13.04
C ASN A 148 -23.06 8.99 -12.61
N GLN A 149 -22.33 8.13 -11.88
CA GLN A 149 -22.92 7.06 -11.07
C GLN A 149 -23.11 7.56 -9.64
#